data_AF-A0A3R7E8A5-F1
#
_entry.id   AF-A0A3R7E8A5-F1
#
_cell.length_a   1.000
_cell.length_b   1.000
_cell.length_c   1.000
_cell.angle_alpha   90.00
_cell.angle_beta   90.00
_cell.angle_gamma   90.00
#
_symmetry.space_group_name_H-M   'P 1'
#
loop_
_entity.id
_entity.type
_entity.pdbx_description
1 polymer ?
#
loop_
_entity_poly.entity_id
_entity_poly.type
_entity_poly.pdbx_seq_one_letter_code
_entity_poly.pdbx_strand_id
1 'polypeptide(L)'
;MEITNLIVPKIGDSLERIRELATWIRDNLGKDTPFHLLRFHPDYQLTEIPSTPIKTLEEAYKIAKDVGLNYVYAGNVPGHPYENTYCPNCNELLIKRFSFQITKWNLTKDMRCPACGQQIPIKGKLYPSGYGYPYALF
;
A
#
# COMPACT_ATOMS: atom_id res chain seq x y z
N MET A 1 -9.60 -1.32 -9.99
CA MET A 1 -9.03 -2.65 -9.74
C MET A 1 -7.78 -2.44 -8.92
N GLU A 2 -7.56 -3.29 -7.92
CA GLU A 2 -6.40 -3.27 -7.03
C GLU A 2 -5.95 -4.72 -6.81
N ILE A 3 -4.67 -4.92 -6.49
CA ILE A 3 -4.09 -6.24 -6.25
C ILE A 3 -3.48 -6.27 -4.87
N THR A 4 -3.65 -7.40 -4.20
CA THR A 4 -3.14 -7.65 -2.87
C THR A 4 -2.34 -8.95 -2.85
N ASN A 5 -1.18 -8.96 -2.21
CA ASN A 5 -0.32 -10.11 -2.04
C ASN A 5 0.09 -10.25 -0.56
N LEU A 6 -0.29 -11.36 0.07
CA LEU A 6 0.10 -11.69 1.43
C LEU A 6 1.47 -12.38 1.43
N ILE A 7 2.47 -11.75 2.03
CA ILE A 7 3.84 -12.27 2.01
C ILE A 7 4.03 -13.23 3.18
N VAL A 8 3.89 -14.54 2.94
CA VAL A 8 4.13 -15.57 3.95
C VAL A 8 5.62 -15.96 3.93
N PRO A 9 6.37 -15.88 5.04
CA PRO A 9 7.78 -16.26 5.06
C PRO A 9 8.04 -17.69 4.59
N LYS A 10 9.17 -17.92 3.92
CA LYS A 10 9.60 -19.20 3.31
C LYS A 10 8.73 -19.73 2.16
N ILE A 11 7.57 -19.13 1.91
CA ILE A 11 6.58 -19.60 0.91
C ILE A 11 6.35 -18.55 -0.18
N GLY A 12 6.16 -17.30 0.21
CA GLY A 12 5.79 -16.18 -0.67
C GLY A 12 6.69 -14.95 -0.53
N ASP A 13 7.83 -15.06 0.13
CA ASP A 13 8.79 -13.98 0.39
C ASP A 13 9.95 -13.89 -0.62
N SER A 14 9.88 -14.65 -1.72
CA SER A 14 10.85 -14.51 -2.81
C SER A 14 10.72 -13.14 -3.48
N LEU A 15 11.74 -12.31 -3.27
CA LEU A 15 11.86 -10.99 -3.88
C LEU A 15 11.88 -11.02 -5.41
N GLU A 16 12.40 -12.10 -6.00
CA GLU A 16 12.40 -12.31 -7.45
C GLU A 16 10.97 -12.49 -7.97
N ARG A 17 10.18 -13.37 -7.36
CA ARG A 17 8.78 -13.59 -7.76
C ARG A 17 7.91 -12.36 -7.51
N ILE A 18 8.21 -11.59 -6.45
CA ILE A 18 7.55 -10.30 -6.22
C ILE A 18 7.88 -9.30 -7.34
N ARG A 19 9.12 -9.27 -7.82
CA ARG A 19 9.51 -8.44 -8.98
C ARG A 19 8.76 -8.86 -10.25
N GLU A 20 8.69 -10.16 -10.51
CA GLU A 20 7.94 -10.70 -11.66
C GLU A 20 6.47 -10.29 -11.60
N LEU A 21 5.82 -10.48 -10.44
CA LEU A 21 4.43 -10.07 -10.22
C LEU A 21 4.26 -8.55 -10.41
N ALA A 22 5.10 -7.73 -9.79
CA ALA A 22 5.02 -6.27 -9.94
C ALA A 22 5.20 -5.83 -11.40
N THR A 23 6.10 -6.48 -12.13
CA THR A 23 6.35 -6.23 -13.56
C THR A 23 5.11 -6.59 -14.38
N TRP A 24 4.53 -7.77 -14.12
CA TRP A 24 3.31 -8.19 -14.77
C TRP A 24 2.14 -7.22 -14.52
N ILE A 25 1.96 -6.76 -13.28
CA ILE A 25 0.95 -5.76 -12.92
C ILE A 25 1.16 -4.47 -13.71
N ARG A 26 2.39 -3.95 -13.72
CA ARG A 26 2.73 -2.72 -14.46
C ARG A 26 2.41 -2.85 -15.95
N ASP A 27 2.82 -3.96 -16.57
CA ASP A 27 2.75 -4.13 -18.02
C ASP A 27 1.34 -4.46 -18.51
N ASN A 28 0.54 -5.18 -17.71
CA ASN A 28 -0.78 -5.65 -18.13
C ASN A 28 -1.93 -4.79 -17.58
N LEU A 29 -1.76 -4.18 -16.40
CA LEU A 29 -2.81 -3.41 -15.72
C LEU A 29 -2.48 -1.92 -15.62
N GLY A 30 -1.22 -1.56 -15.87
CA GLY A 30 -0.74 -0.18 -15.88
C GLY A 30 -0.08 0.23 -14.55
N LYS A 31 0.89 1.15 -14.66
CA LYS A 31 1.71 1.67 -13.55
C LYS A 31 0.93 2.27 -12.36
N ASP A 32 -0.31 2.67 -12.60
CA ASP A 32 -1.18 3.31 -11.61
C ASP A 32 -2.07 2.29 -10.85
N THR A 33 -1.95 0.99 -11.13
CA THR A 33 -2.68 -0.05 -10.40
C THR A 33 -2.16 -0.13 -8.95
N PRO A 34 -3.04 0.04 -7.94
CA PRO A 34 -2.66 -0.14 -6.54
C PRO A 34 -2.19 -1.58 -6.27
N PHE A 35 -1.02 -1.71 -5.66
CA PHE A 35 -0.46 -3.00 -5.26
C PHE A 35 -0.15 -3.03 -3.77
N HIS A 36 -0.88 -3.87 -3.02
CA HIS A 36 -0.78 -4.01 -1.59
C HIS A 36 0.05 -5.24 -1.22
N LEU A 37 1.15 -5.03 -0.51
CA LEU A 37 1.99 -6.07 0.07
C LEU A 37 1.59 -6.19 1.54
N LEU A 38 0.97 -7.31 1.91
CA LEU A 38 0.42 -7.50 3.26
C LEU A 38 1.37 -8.32 4.13
N ARG A 39 1.52 -7.86 5.38
CA ARG A 39 2.18 -8.61 6.43
C ARG A 39 1.34 -9.81 6.86
N PHE A 40 1.95 -10.97 6.88
CA PHE A 40 1.41 -12.20 7.45
C PHE A 40 1.57 -12.20 8.98
N HIS A 41 0.59 -12.79 9.66
CA HIS A 41 0.58 -13.04 11.09
C HIS A 41 0.26 -14.52 11.33
N PRO A 42 0.98 -15.21 12.24
CA PRO A 42 0.72 -16.61 12.58
C PRO A 42 -0.57 -16.72 13.40
N ASP A 43 -1.68 -16.88 12.71
CA ASP A 43 -3.00 -17.03 13.32
C ASP A 43 -3.65 -18.35 12.89
N TYR A 44 -4.64 -18.77 13.66
CA TYR A 44 -5.44 -19.97 13.43
C TYR A 44 -4.59 -21.26 13.36
N GLN A 45 -4.50 -21.91 12.20
CA GLN A 45 -3.84 -23.21 12.02
C GLN A 45 -2.39 -23.11 11.51
N LEU A 46 -1.92 -21.90 11.15
CA LEU A 46 -0.58 -21.71 10.59
C LEU A 46 0.30 -20.92 11.57
N THR A 47 0.64 -21.56 12.68
CA THR A 47 1.37 -20.94 13.80
C THR A 47 2.89 -21.09 13.73
N GLU A 48 3.38 -22.05 12.94
CA GLU A 48 4.82 -22.41 12.87
C GLU A 48 5.66 -21.45 12.01
N ILE A 49 5.01 -20.62 11.19
CA ILE A 49 5.68 -19.62 10.35
C ILE A 49 5.61 -18.28 11.08
N PRO A 50 6.72 -17.58 11.33
CA PRO A 50 6.66 -16.29 12.01
C PRO A 50 5.91 -15.25 11.16
N SER A 51 5.48 -14.16 11.77
CA SER A 51 5.01 -13.01 11.00
C SER A 51 6.06 -12.55 9.98
N THR A 52 5.63 -11.99 8.87
CA THR A 52 6.58 -11.40 7.91
C THR A 52 7.44 -10.33 8.60
N PRO A 53 8.78 -10.43 8.52
CA PRO A 53 9.63 -9.36 9.00
C PRO A 53 9.30 -8.06 8.27
N ILE A 54 9.25 -6.95 8.99
CA ILE A 54 8.97 -5.63 8.39
C ILE A 54 10.00 -5.33 7.29
N LYS A 55 11.27 -5.65 7.53
CA LYS A 55 12.35 -5.51 6.54
C LYS A 55 12.03 -6.19 5.21
N THR A 56 11.46 -7.40 5.23
CA THR A 56 11.06 -8.13 4.01
C THR A 56 9.96 -7.39 3.25
N LEU A 57 8.99 -6.81 3.96
CA LEU A 57 7.95 -5.96 3.36
C LEU A 57 8.54 -4.68 2.75
N GLU A 58 9.49 -4.04 3.42
CA GLU A 58 10.16 -2.84 2.92
C GLU A 58 10.98 -3.12 1.65
N GLU A 59 11.68 -4.25 1.60
CA GLU A 59 12.42 -4.72 0.43
C GLU A 59 11.47 -5.02 -0.75
N ALA A 60 10.37 -5.72 -0.49
CA ALA A 60 9.33 -5.99 -1.47
C ALA A 60 8.68 -4.70 -2.01
N TYR A 61 8.39 -3.74 -1.11
CA TYR A 61 7.86 -2.42 -1.46
C TYR A 61 8.82 -1.69 -2.41
N LYS A 62 10.11 -1.65 -2.04
CA LYS A 62 11.13 -0.98 -2.85
C LYS A 62 11.23 -1.60 -4.24
N ILE A 63 11.25 -2.93 -4.34
CA ILE A 63 11.30 -3.63 -5.64
C ILE A 63 10.10 -3.28 -6.51
N ALA A 64 8.89 -3.29 -5.95
CA ALA A 64 7.68 -2.95 -6.70
C ALA A 64 7.68 -1.48 -7.17
N LYS A 65 8.22 -0.57 -6.34
CA LYS A 65 8.44 0.84 -6.71
C LYS A 65 9.50 0.98 -7.81
N ASP A 66 10.62 0.29 -7.70
CA ASP A 66 11.74 0.34 -8.66
C ASP A 66 11.34 -0.22 -10.04
N VAL A 67 10.42 -1.19 -10.08
CA VAL A 67 9.79 -1.67 -11.31
C VAL A 67 8.96 -0.57 -11.99
N GLY A 68 8.53 0.46 -11.27
CA GLY A 68 7.81 1.61 -11.82
C GLY A 68 6.32 1.64 -11.48
N LEU A 69 5.87 0.88 -10.47
CA LEU A 69 4.53 1.07 -9.92
C LEU A 69 4.46 2.36 -9.09
N ASN A 70 3.43 3.17 -9.34
CA ASN A 70 3.25 4.45 -8.67
C ASN A 70 2.70 4.28 -7.25
N TYR A 71 1.76 3.35 -7.08
CA TYR A 71 0.99 3.17 -5.84
C TYR A 71 1.20 1.76 -5.27
N VAL A 72 2.29 1.60 -4.54
CA VAL A 72 2.58 0.40 -3.75
C VAL A 72 2.28 0.72 -2.29
N TYR A 73 1.74 -0.24 -1.55
CA TYR A 73 1.41 -0.06 -0.14
C TYR A 73 1.90 -1.25 0.69
N ALA A 74 2.39 -0.98 1.90
CA ALA A 74 2.58 -2.00 2.92
C ALA A 74 1.36 -2.02 3.84
N GLY A 75 0.67 -3.17 3.92
CA GLY A 75 -0.51 -3.35 4.76
C GLY A 75 -0.24 -4.25 5.97
N ASN A 76 -1.17 -4.27 6.93
CA ASN A 76 -1.05 -4.97 8.22
C ASN A 76 0.17 -4.52 9.06
N VAL A 77 0.60 -3.27 8.88
CA VAL A 77 1.63 -2.61 9.70
C VAL A 77 1.11 -1.22 10.08
N PRO A 78 0.17 -1.11 11.05
CA PRO A 78 -0.46 0.16 11.39
C PRO A 78 0.56 1.25 11.72
N GLY A 79 0.42 2.42 11.12
CA GLY A 79 1.31 3.57 11.30
C GLY A 79 2.57 3.57 10.42
N HIS A 80 2.78 2.52 9.61
CA HIS A 80 3.96 2.45 8.75
C HIS A 80 3.90 3.50 7.62
N PRO A 81 5.00 4.23 7.31
CA PRO A 81 4.98 5.25 6.26
C PRO A 81 4.50 4.77 4.88
N TYR A 82 4.64 3.48 4.59
CA TYR A 82 4.23 2.85 3.31
C TYR A 82 2.74 2.49 3.22
N GLU A 83 1.92 2.75 4.25
CA GLU A 83 0.45 2.68 4.12
C GLU A 83 -0.14 4.00 3.57
N ASN A 84 0.69 5.05 3.48
CA ASN A 84 0.31 6.37 2.99
C ASN A 84 0.37 6.46 1.46
N THR A 85 -0.36 7.40 0.89
CA THR A 85 -0.27 7.73 -0.54
C THR A 85 0.61 8.97 -0.72
N TYR A 86 1.67 8.83 -1.51
CA TYR A 86 2.55 9.92 -1.93
C TYR A 86 2.33 10.26 -3.41
N CYS A 87 2.62 11.50 -3.78
CA CYS A 87 2.57 11.90 -5.18
C CYS A 87 3.68 11.18 -5.97
N PRO A 88 3.37 10.47 -7.07
CA PRO A 88 4.39 9.79 -7.85
C PRO A 88 5.36 10.75 -8.58
N ASN A 89 5.02 12.04 -8.67
CA ASN A 89 5.85 13.04 -9.35
C ASN A 89 6.78 13.79 -8.38
N CYS A 90 6.27 14.34 -7.28
CA CYS A 90 7.05 15.17 -6.35
C CYS A 90 7.22 14.57 -4.95
N ASN A 91 6.70 13.36 -4.71
CA ASN A 91 6.75 12.66 -3.42
C ASN A 91 6.04 13.37 -2.24
N GLU A 92 5.22 14.40 -2.50
CA GLU A 92 4.40 15.04 -1.47
C GLU A 92 3.45 14.02 -0.81
N LEU A 93 3.29 14.10 0.52
CA LEU A 93 2.33 13.26 1.26
C LEU A 93 0.90 13.74 0.98
N LEU A 94 0.15 12.93 0.22
CA LEU A 94 -1.20 13.26 -0.23
C LEU A 94 -2.27 12.72 0.71
N ILE A 95 -2.14 11.45 1.11
CA ILE A 95 -3.09 10.82 2.03
C ILE A 95 -2.29 10.12 3.12
N LYS A 96 -2.45 10.59 4.36
CA LYS A 96 -1.92 9.92 5.55
C LYS A 96 -2.97 8.98 6.10
N ARG A 97 -2.57 7.75 6.42
CA ARG A 97 -3.42 6.75 7.04
C ARG A 97 -2.84 6.29 8.36
N PHE A 98 -3.69 5.66 9.15
CA PHE A 98 -3.34 4.81 10.27
C PHE A 98 -4.25 3.59 10.17
N SER A 99 -3.74 2.50 9.61
CA SER A 99 -4.58 1.35 9.24
C SER A 99 -5.76 1.80 8.34
N PHE A 100 -6.99 1.45 8.70
CA PHE A 100 -8.20 1.78 7.94
C PHE A 100 -8.63 3.26 8.01
N GLN A 101 -7.97 4.09 8.82
CA GLN A 101 -8.35 5.48 9.00
C GLN A 101 -7.53 6.43 8.12
N ILE A 102 -8.19 7.41 7.51
CA ILE A 102 -7.52 8.55 6.87
C ILE A 102 -7.32 9.64 7.92
N THR A 103 -6.06 9.96 8.22
CA THR A 103 -5.68 10.99 9.22
C THR A 103 -5.28 12.32 8.58
N LYS A 104 -4.96 12.32 7.28
CA LYS A 104 -4.73 13.54 6.49
C LYS A 104 -5.21 13.32 5.06
N TRP A 105 -5.93 14.29 4.50
CA TRP A 105 -6.32 14.33 3.09
C TRP A 105 -5.84 15.65 2.48
N ASN A 106 -4.88 15.55 1.58
CA ASN A 106 -4.16 16.68 0.98
C ASN A 106 -4.22 16.61 -0.55
N LEU A 107 -5.43 16.46 -1.07
CA LEU A 107 -5.73 16.50 -2.50
C LEU A 107 -6.67 17.68 -2.78
N THR A 108 -6.49 18.31 -3.94
CA THR A 108 -7.43 19.31 -4.44
C THR A 108 -8.79 18.67 -4.76
N LYS A 109 -9.82 19.51 -4.99
CA LYS A 109 -11.18 19.03 -5.31
C LYS A 109 -11.22 18.19 -6.60
N ASP A 110 -10.29 18.41 -7.51
CA ASP A 110 -10.12 17.69 -8.78
C ASP A 110 -9.08 16.54 -8.70
N MET A 111 -8.73 16.08 -7.49
CA MET A 111 -7.83 14.94 -7.24
C MET A 111 -6.41 15.17 -7.77
N ARG A 112 -5.87 16.38 -7.61
CA ARG A 112 -4.48 16.70 -7.94
C ARG A 112 -3.62 16.87 -6.70
N CYS A 113 -2.33 16.63 -6.89
CA CYS A 113 -1.32 17.02 -5.93
C CYS A 113 -1.29 18.56 -5.81
N PRO A 114 -1.45 19.13 -4.60
CA PRO A 114 -1.42 20.58 -4.40
C PRO A 114 -0.01 21.18 -4.61
N ALA A 115 1.05 20.39 -4.50
CA ALA A 115 2.43 20.85 -4.63
C ALA A 115 2.92 20.94 -6.09
N CYS A 116 2.55 19.97 -6.95
CA CYS A 116 3.04 19.93 -8.35
C CYS A 116 1.95 19.85 -9.42
N GLY A 117 0.67 19.81 -9.04
CA GLY A 117 -0.45 19.75 -9.99
C GLY A 117 -0.67 18.40 -10.68
N GLN A 118 0.16 17.38 -10.39
CA GLN A 118 0.01 16.03 -10.93
C GLN A 118 -1.38 15.48 -10.62
N GLN A 119 -2.08 14.99 -11.66
CA GLN A 119 -3.33 14.27 -11.49
C GLN A 119 -3.08 12.94 -10.80
N ILE A 120 -3.85 12.65 -9.76
CA ILE A 120 -3.79 11.42 -8.99
C ILE A 120 -5.01 10.57 -9.38
N PRO A 121 -4.86 9.29 -9.73
CA PRO A 121 -5.93 8.44 -10.26
C PRO A 121 -6.85 7.91 -9.15
N ILE A 122 -7.25 8.79 -8.23
CA ILE A 122 -8.25 8.50 -7.20
C ILE A 122 -9.61 8.89 -7.75
N LYS A 123 -10.57 7.97 -7.64
CA LYS A 123 -11.97 8.21 -7.99
C LYS A 123 -12.80 8.30 -6.72
N GLY A 124 -13.67 9.30 -6.65
CA GLY A 124 -14.53 9.56 -5.50
C GLY A 124 -14.15 10.85 -4.76
N LYS A 125 -14.72 11.04 -3.57
CA LYS A 125 -14.46 12.17 -2.68
C LYS A 125 -14.28 11.68 -1.26
N LEU A 126 -13.52 12.43 -0.45
CA LEU A 126 -13.45 12.17 0.98
C LEU A 126 -14.83 12.38 1.61
N TYR A 127 -15.29 11.38 2.36
CA TYR A 127 -16.42 11.51 3.27
C TYR A 127 -15.87 11.61 4.69
N PRO A 128 -15.92 12.79 5.34
CA PRO A 128 -15.39 12.98 6.69
C PRO A 128 -16.11 12.14 7.74
N SER A 129 -17.35 11.73 7.45
CA SER A 129 -18.18 10.91 8.33
C SER A 129 -17.96 9.43 8.06
N GLY A 130 -16.97 8.85 8.76
CA GLY A 130 -16.81 7.41 8.92
C GLY A 130 -16.45 7.13 10.37
N TYR A 131 -16.81 5.96 10.88
CA TYR A 131 -16.53 5.56 12.26
C TYR A 131 -15.04 5.77 12.58
N GLY A 132 -14.77 6.74 13.45
CA GLY A 132 -13.46 6.89 14.07
C GLY A 132 -13.23 5.66 14.95
N TYR A 133 -12.05 5.07 14.85
CA TYR A 133 -11.48 4.28 15.93
C TYR A 133 -11.66 5.05 17.25
N PRO A 134 -12.15 4.40 18.32
CA PRO A 134 -12.16 2.97 18.52
C PRO A 134 -13.58 2.40 18.38
N TYR A 135 -13.85 1.61 17.33
CA TYR A 135 -14.72 0.46 17.56
C TYR A 135 -13.80 -0.73 17.74
N ALA A 136 -13.86 -1.33 18.93
CA ALA A 136 -13.09 -2.49 19.31
C ALA A 136 -13.39 -3.62 18.33
N LEU A 137 -12.38 -4.01 17.55
CA LEU A 137 -12.29 -5.37 17.02
C LEU A 137 -11.74 -6.24 18.16
N PHE A 138 -12.53 -6.38 19.21
CA PHE A 138 -12.45 -7.41 20.24
C PHE A 138 -13.88 -7.79 20.63
#